data_AF-A0A2S4PLH1-F1
#
_entry.id   AF-A0A2S4PLH1-F1
#
_cell.length_a   1.000
_cell.length_b   1.000
_cell.length_c   1.000
_cell.angle_alpha   90.00
_cell.angle_beta   90.00
_cell.angle_gamma   90.00
#
_symmetry.space_group_name_H-M   'P 1'
#
loop_
_entity.id
_entity.type
_entity.pdbx_description
1 polymer ?
#
loop_
_entity_poly.entity_id
_entity_poly.type
_entity_poly.pdbx_seq_one_letter_code
_entity_poly.pdbx_strand_id
1 'polypeptide(L)'
;MIRLKPDHEAWKNGSFELRKKIEKLVSESSLVSDAWIVPSGIAALAPTSAKAAAILRAKKVIEHRFGNALVERQGAWTNFDIGPINKKIRCLDRMHDPMDGLLQEKLAHVRDTVSIRDMG
;
A
#
# COMPACT_ATOMS: atom_id res chain seq x y z
N MET A 1 1.11 2.21 -10.98
CA MET A 1 0.96 0.84 -11.50
C MET A 1 2.12 0.56 -12.43
N ILE A 2 2.80 -0.56 -12.24
CA ILE A 2 3.88 -1.05 -13.11
C ILE A 2 3.33 -2.34 -13.75
N ARG A 3 3.00 -2.31 -15.03
CA ARG A 3 2.45 -3.49 -15.73
C ARG A 3 3.55 -4.46 -16.07
N LEU A 4 3.38 -5.71 -15.67
CA LEU A 4 4.35 -6.78 -15.91
C LEU A 4 3.76 -7.80 -16.88
N LYS A 5 4.63 -8.45 -17.66
CA LYS A 5 4.26 -9.64 -18.44
C LYS A 5 4.05 -10.84 -17.51
N PRO A 6 3.22 -11.83 -17.87
CA PRO A 6 2.93 -12.99 -17.02
C PRO A 6 4.17 -13.81 -16.59
N ASP A 7 5.22 -13.80 -17.39
CA ASP A 7 6.47 -14.54 -17.21
C ASP A 7 7.56 -13.76 -16.44
N HIS A 8 7.24 -12.55 -15.95
CA HIS A 8 8.22 -11.65 -15.36
C HIS A 8 8.76 -12.12 -13.99
N GLU A 9 10.07 -12.06 -13.77
CA GLU A 9 10.73 -12.52 -12.52
C GLU A 9 10.16 -11.90 -11.23
N ALA A 10 9.71 -10.65 -11.29
CA ALA A 10 9.19 -9.91 -10.14
C ALA A 10 7.91 -10.50 -9.53
N TRP A 11 7.22 -11.43 -10.20
CA TRP A 11 6.08 -12.17 -9.62
C TRP A 11 6.47 -13.01 -8.41
N LYS A 12 7.75 -13.38 -8.28
CA LYS A 12 8.27 -14.17 -7.15
C LYS A 12 8.62 -13.31 -5.93
N ASN A 13 8.60 -11.98 -6.07
CA ASN A 13 9.07 -11.08 -5.03
C ASN A 13 7.96 -10.77 -4.02
N GLY A 14 8.32 -10.70 -2.74
CA GLY A 14 7.44 -10.19 -1.69
C GLY A 14 7.24 -8.68 -1.78
N SER A 15 6.21 -8.17 -1.12
CA SER A 15 5.88 -6.73 -1.07
C SER A 15 7.06 -5.87 -0.60
N PHE A 16 7.77 -6.32 0.44
CA PHE A 16 8.95 -5.64 0.97
C PHE A 16 10.07 -5.51 -0.08
N GLU A 17 10.39 -6.60 -0.79
CA GLU A 17 11.41 -6.60 -1.83
C GLU A 17 11.04 -5.70 -3.01
N LEU A 18 9.76 -5.69 -3.39
CA LEU A 18 9.25 -4.81 -4.43
C LEU A 18 9.36 -3.34 -4.02
N ARG A 19 8.95 -3.01 -2.79
CA ARG A 19 9.08 -1.67 -2.24
C ARG A 19 10.53 -1.22 -2.25
N LYS A 20 11.46 -2.05 -1.76
CA LYS A 20 12.90 -1.74 -1.77
C LYS A 20 13.46 -1.59 -3.17
N LYS A 21 13.04 -2.43 -4.13
CA LYS A 21 13.46 -2.35 -5.53
C LYS A 21 12.99 -1.01 -6.15
N ILE A 22 11.76 -0.58 -5.87
CA ILE A 22 11.25 0.70 -6.37
C ILE A 22 11.93 1.88 -5.66
N GLU A 23 12.09 1.86 -4.33
CA GLU A 23 12.81 2.91 -3.57
C GLU A 23 14.23 3.15 -4.12
N LYS A 24 14.96 2.07 -4.42
CA LYS A 24 16.31 2.15 -5.03
C LYS A 24 16.32 2.84 -6.40
N LEU A 25 15.23 2.75 -7.17
CA LEU A 25 15.13 3.33 -8.51
C LEU A 25 14.74 4.81 -8.49
N VAL A 26 14.04 5.26 -7.46
CA VAL A 26 13.60 6.65 -7.32
C VAL A 26 14.57 7.48 -6.44
N SER A 27 15.67 6.87 -5.98
CA SER A 27 16.73 7.50 -5.17
C SER A 27 16.30 8.14 -3.84
N GLU A 28 15.02 8.08 -3.48
CA GLU A 28 14.45 8.62 -2.25
C GLU A 28 13.61 7.55 -1.54
N SER A 29 14.08 7.11 -0.37
CA SER A 29 13.49 6.02 0.42
C SER A 29 12.09 6.31 0.97
N SER A 30 11.62 7.57 0.92
CA SER A 30 10.35 7.98 1.51
C SER A 30 9.20 8.16 0.50
N LEU A 31 9.46 7.92 -0.79
CA LEU A 31 8.47 8.17 -1.83
C LEU A 31 7.41 7.08 -1.93
N VAL A 32 7.79 5.83 -1.62
CA VAL A 32 6.91 4.65 -1.69
C VAL A 32 6.55 4.22 -0.27
N SER A 33 5.26 4.27 0.06
CA SER A 33 4.73 3.76 1.33
C SER A 33 4.71 2.25 1.36
N ASP A 34 4.25 1.63 0.27
CA ASP A 34 4.16 0.19 0.13
C ASP A 34 4.10 -0.21 -1.35
N ALA A 35 4.39 -1.48 -1.64
CA ALA A 35 4.24 -2.04 -2.98
C ALA A 35 3.81 -3.51 -2.90
N TRP A 36 2.90 -3.93 -3.76
CA TRP A 36 2.40 -5.30 -3.79
C TRP A 36 2.08 -5.76 -5.20
N ILE A 37 2.03 -7.08 -5.37
CA ILE A 37 1.62 -7.72 -6.62
C ILE A 37 0.10 -7.62 -6.78
N VAL A 38 -0.33 -7.30 -7.98
CA VAL A 38 -1.72 -7.33 -8.45
C VAL A 38 -1.78 -8.12 -9.76
N PRO A 39 -2.94 -8.64 -10.20
CA PRO A 39 -3.02 -9.46 -11.40
C PRO A 39 -2.43 -8.83 -12.67
N SER A 40 -2.38 -7.50 -12.74
CA SER A 40 -1.82 -6.74 -13.87
C SER A 40 -0.35 -6.34 -13.70
N GLY A 41 0.28 -6.59 -12.55
CA GLY A 41 1.68 -6.25 -12.29
C GLY A 41 1.94 -5.82 -10.84
N ILE A 42 2.59 -4.67 -10.64
CA ILE A 42 2.93 -4.14 -9.31
C ILE A 42 2.16 -2.84 -9.05
N ALA A 43 1.43 -2.80 -7.95
CA ALA A 43 0.92 -1.57 -7.38
C ALA A 43 1.97 -0.98 -6.42
N ALA A 44 2.19 0.33 -6.49
CA ALA A 44 3.04 1.07 -5.58
C ALA A 44 2.24 2.24 -5.02
N LEU A 45 2.19 2.32 -3.70
CA LEU A 45 1.48 3.36 -2.98
C LEU A 45 2.44 4.51 -2.68
N ALA A 46 2.02 5.72 -3.05
CA ALA A 46 2.70 6.95 -2.66
C ALA A 46 1.85 7.67 -1.61
N PRO A 47 2.43 8.22 -0.53
CA PRO A 47 1.65 8.82 0.55
C PRO A 47 1.03 10.17 0.17
N THR A 48 1.54 10.85 -0.87
CA THR A 48 0.99 12.10 -1.36
C THR A 48 1.02 12.18 -2.88
N SER A 49 0.18 13.04 -3.45
CA SER A 49 0.17 13.31 -4.90
C SER A 49 1.53 13.82 -5.40
N ALA A 50 2.23 14.63 -4.59
CA ALA A 50 3.57 15.12 -4.91
C ALA A 50 4.60 13.99 -4.98
N LYS A 51 4.56 13.05 -4.03
CA LYS A 51 5.43 11.87 -4.05
C LYS A 51 5.10 10.91 -5.19
N ALA A 52 3.82 10.76 -5.53
CA ALA A 52 3.42 10.02 -6.73
C ALA A 52 4.00 10.67 -8.00
N ALA A 53 3.97 12.00 -8.09
CA ALA A 53 4.58 12.73 -9.20
C ALA A 53 6.11 12.55 -9.23
N ALA A 54 6.79 12.54 -8.09
CA ALA A 54 8.21 12.26 -8.01
C ALA A 54 8.57 10.85 -8.50
N ILE A 55 7.79 9.83 -8.11
CA ILE A 55 7.93 8.46 -8.65
C ILE A 55 7.73 8.43 -10.16
N LEU A 56 6.74 9.16 -10.67
CA LEU A 56 6.49 9.24 -12.12
C LEU A 56 7.58 9.98 -12.89
N ARG A 57 8.37 10.85 -12.26
CA ARG A 57 9.56 11.43 -12.90
C ARG A 57 10.62 10.35 -13.18
N ALA A 58 10.71 9.33 -12.33
CA ALA A 58 11.55 8.16 -12.53
C ALA A 58 10.93 7.08 -13.46
N LYS A 59 9.81 7.39 -14.13
CA LYS A 59 9.06 6.45 -14.99
C LYS A 59 9.94 5.63 -15.90
N LYS A 60 10.75 6.27 -16.76
CA LYS A 60 11.58 5.56 -17.76
C LYS A 60 12.58 4.59 -17.12
N VAL A 61 13.16 4.96 -15.98
CA VAL A 61 14.11 4.14 -15.23
C VAL A 61 13.42 2.90 -14.67
N ILE A 62 12.21 3.07 -14.14
CA ILE A 62 11.39 1.97 -13.62
C ILE A 62 10.98 1.04 -14.78
N GLU A 63 10.45 1.58 -15.87
CA GLU A 63 10.04 0.80 -17.06
C GLU A 63 11.19 -0.05 -17.60
N HIS A 64 12.38 0.54 -17.75
CA HIS A 64 13.56 -0.16 -18.21
C HIS A 64 14.02 -1.26 -17.23
N ARG A 65 14.02 -0.98 -15.92
CA ARG A 65 14.48 -1.96 -14.90
C ARG A 65 13.54 -3.15 -14.75
N PHE A 66 12.26 -2.98 -15.07
CA PHE A 66 11.25 -4.04 -15.07
C PHE A 66 11.01 -4.61 -16.49
N GLY A 67 12.02 -4.58 -17.36
CA GLY A 67 11.99 -5.31 -18.64
C GLY A 67 10.99 -4.74 -19.65
N ASN A 68 11.03 -3.42 -19.88
CA ASN A 68 10.06 -2.68 -20.71
C ASN A 68 8.62 -2.79 -20.18
N ALA A 69 8.48 -2.71 -18.85
CA ALA A 69 7.18 -2.57 -18.21
C ALA A 69 6.52 -1.24 -18.61
N LEU A 70 5.20 -1.14 -18.44
CA LEU A 70 4.48 0.13 -18.57
C LEU A 70 4.22 0.73 -17.19
N VAL A 71 4.63 1.98 -16.98
CA VAL A 71 4.37 2.69 -15.72
C VAL A 71 3.31 3.77 -15.94
N GLU A 72 2.20 3.61 -15.24
CA GLU A 72 1.06 4.53 -15.27
C GLU A 72 0.66 4.96 -13.85
N ARG A 73 0.23 6.21 -13.72
CA ARG A 73 -0.43 6.69 -12.51
C ARG A 73 -1.87 6.18 -12.55
N GLN A 74 -2.27 5.46 -11.51
CA GLN A 74 -3.69 5.19 -11.29
C GLN A 74 -4.30 6.44 -10.62
N GLY A 75 -5.31 7.03 -11.23
CA GLY A 75 -6.03 8.19 -10.70
C GLY A 75 -6.96 7.77 -9.56
N ALA A 76 -6.98 8.56 -8.48
CA ALA A 76 -7.92 8.56 -7.35
C ALA A 76 -8.38 7.19 -6.80
N TRP A 77 -7.76 6.77 -5.68
CA TRP A 77 -8.35 5.77 -4.77
C TRP A 77 -9.28 6.50 -3.79
N THR A 78 -10.46 6.92 -4.23
CA THR A 78 -11.46 7.45 -3.28
C THR A 78 -12.33 6.33 -2.69
N ASN A 79 -12.46 5.18 -3.39
CA ASN A 79 -13.41 4.12 -3.01
C ASN A 79 -12.76 2.72 -2.95
N PHE A 80 -11.58 2.58 -2.34
CA PHE A 80 -11.26 1.28 -1.77
C PHE A 80 -11.77 1.29 -0.34
N ASP A 81 -12.89 0.61 -0.11
CA ASP A 81 -13.23 0.15 1.22
C ASP A 81 -12.06 -0.72 1.69
N ILE A 82 -11.15 -0.12 2.45
CA ILE A 82 -10.23 -0.85 3.32
C ILE A 82 -11.10 -1.40 4.45
N GLY A 83 -11.96 -2.36 4.12
CA GLY A 83 -12.48 -3.27 5.11
C GLY A 83 -11.29 -4.02 5.73
N PRO A 84 -11.36 -4.37 7.01
CA PRO A 84 -10.29 -5.14 7.64
C PRO A 84 -9.97 -6.36 6.77
N ILE A 85 -8.74 -6.42 6.25
CA ILE A 85 -8.25 -7.59 5.55
C ILE A 85 -8.27 -8.71 6.59
N ASN A 86 -9.23 -9.62 6.44
CA ASN A 86 -9.43 -10.78 7.31
C ASN A 86 -8.24 -11.74 7.17
N LYS A 87 -7.09 -11.37 7.73
CA LYS A 87 -5.94 -12.27 7.89
C LYS A 87 -6.27 -13.21 9.04
N LYS A 88 -7.03 -14.26 8.76
CA LYS A 88 -7.18 -15.37 9.71
C LYS A 88 -5.83 -16.08 9.80
N ILE A 89 -5.10 -15.82 10.88
CA ILE A 89 -3.85 -16.52 11.18
C ILE A 89 -4.25 -17.86 11.83
N ARG A 90 -3.90 -18.98 11.18
CA ARG A 90 -4.18 -20.31 11.73
C ARG A 90 -3.09 -20.64 12.76
N CYS A 91 -3.32 -20.33 14.03
CA CYS A 91 -2.50 -20.84 15.13
C CYS A 91 -2.97 -22.26 15.51
N LEU A 92 -2.03 -23.09 15.99
CA LEU A 92 -2.14 -24.54 16.17
C LEU A 92 -3.31 -25.01 17.09
N ASP A 93 -4.02 -24.12 17.79
CA ASP A 93 -5.04 -24.49 18.78
C ASP A 93 -6.38 -23.73 18.69
N ARG A 94 -6.49 -22.61 17.95
CA ARG A 94 -7.77 -21.95 17.65
C ARG A 94 -7.60 -20.83 16.62
N MET A 95 -8.63 -20.57 15.82
CA MET A 95 -8.74 -19.35 15.00
C MET A 95 -8.95 -18.15 15.93
N HIS A 96 -8.03 -17.20 15.96
CA HIS A 96 -8.21 -15.91 16.63
C HIS A 96 -8.30 -14.81 15.58
N ASP A 97 -9.35 -13.99 15.66
CA ASP A 97 -9.39 -12.73 14.92
C ASP A 97 -8.54 -11.71 15.71
N PRO A 98 -7.50 -11.11 15.11
CA PRO A 98 -6.70 -10.07 15.76
C PRO A 98 -7.44 -8.74 15.95
N MET A 99 -8.62 -8.57 15.34
CA MET A 99 -9.46 -7.37 15.49
C MET A 99 -10.48 -7.48 16.64
N ASP A 100 -10.61 -8.66 17.24
CA ASP A 100 -11.54 -8.93 18.34
C ASP A 100 -10.97 -8.38 19.66
N GLY A 101 -11.15 -7.07 19.90
CA GLY A 101 -10.81 -6.38 21.15
C GLY A 101 -10.11 -5.02 20.99
N LEU A 102 -9.26 -4.86 19.96
CA LEU A 102 -8.35 -3.70 19.85
C LEU A 102 -9.05 -2.40 19.39
N LEU A 103 -10.18 -2.49 18.69
CA LEU A 103 -10.90 -1.31 18.17
C LEU A 103 -11.85 -0.67 19.19
N GLN A 104 -12.45 -1.44 20.10
CA GLN A 104 -13.36 -0.88 21.11
C GLN A 104 -12.61 -0.04 22.15
N GLU A 105 -11.45 -0.50 22.60
CA GLU A 105 -10.66 0.18 23.63
C GLU A 105 -10.07 1.52 23.14
N LYS A 106 -9.64 1.57 21.87
CA LYS A 106 -9.09 2.80 21.26
C LYS A 106 -10.15 3.87 20.99
N LEU A 107 -11.38 3.47 20.66
CA LEU A 107 -12.49 4.40 20.41
C LEU A 107 -13.13 4.92 21.70
N ALA A 108 -13.05 4.16 22.81
CA ALA A 108 -13.47 4.65 24.12
C ALA A 108 -12.60 5.85 24.56
N HIS A 109 -11.28 5.76 24.39
CA HIS A 109 -10.35 6.83 24.78
C HIS A 109 -10.53 8.15 24.02
N VAL A 110 -11.07 8.10 22.79
CA VAL A 110 -11.32 9.29 21.95
C VAL A 110 -12.64 9.98 22.31
N ARG A 111 -13.62 9.26 22.87
CA ARG A 111 -14.90 9.86 23.28
C ARG A 111 -14.78 10.75 24.52
N ASP A 112 -13.76 10.55 25.36
CA ASP A 112 -13.57 11.32 26.58
C ASP A 112 -12.82 12.65 26.39
N THR A 113 -12.34 12.96 25.18
CA THR A 113 -11.48 14.14 24.93
C THR A 113 -12.12 15.29 24.16
N VAL A 114 -13.36 15.14 23.66
CA VAL A 114 -14.06 16.25 22.99
C VAL A 114 -15.49 16.36 23.51
N SER A 115 -15.67 17.17 24.56
CA SER A 115 -16.97 17.74 24.88
C SER A 115 -17.29 18.81 23.82
N ILE A 116 -18.08 18.45 22.82
CA ILE A 116 -18.77 19.43 21.99
C ILE A 116 -19.87 20.01 22.89
N ARG A 117 -19.61 21.20 23.46
CA ARG A 117 -20.66 22.01 24.07
C ARG A 117 -21.51 22.59 22.94
N ASP A 118 -22.77 22.16 22.87
CA ASP A 118 -23.82 22.89 22.16
C ASP A 118 -23.85 24.33 22.69
N MET A 119 -23.68 25.31 21.81
CA MET A 119 -24.17 26.67 22.05
C MET A 119 -25.47 26.79 21.26
N GLY A 120 -26.55 27.07 21.99
CA GLY A 120 -27.93 27.03 21.50
C GLY A 120 -28.35 28.17 20.57
#